data_AF-A0A8J6PX28-F1
#
_entry.id   AF-A0A8J6PX28-F1
#
_cell.length_a   1.000
_cell.length_b   1.000
_cell.length_c   1.000
_cell.angle_alpha   90.00
_cell.angle_beta   90.00
_cell.angle_gamma   90.00
#
_symmetry.space_group_name_H-M   'P 1'
#
loop_
_entity.id
_entity.type
_entity.pdbx_description
1 polymer ?
#
loop_
_entity_poly.entity_id
_entity_poly.type
_entity_poly.pdbx_seq_one_letter_code
_entity_poly.pdbx_strand_id
1 'polypeptide(L)'
;MTKKWPSFVTKDLGDGPEDEAEMHRRWETYNREMQAIISAGGVHRDADGWWVDDATGALIGPDPEIERPLTAQELAGAKPLKDVLPDLYESLQRARGRPKVEKPKQAVTLRLDPDTLAFFKDNGPDWRSRMAEILDHARRTRKRAGG
;
A
#
# COMPACT_ATOMS: atom_id res chain seq x y z
N MET A 1 3.04 33.24 -25.59
CA MET A 1 4.15 33.13 -24.63
C MET A 1 3.60 32.36 -23.44
N THR A 2 3.98 31.11 -23.29
CA THR A 2 3.59 30.23 -22.17
C THR A 2 4.12 30.87 -20.89
N LYS A 3 3.25 31.58 -20.14
CA LYS A 3 3.63 32.08 -18.83
C LYS A 3 3.97 30.86 -17.98
N LYS A 4 5.24 30.75 -17.58
CA LYS A 4 5.71 29.69 -16.70
C LYS A 4 4.97 29.87 -15.37
N TRP A 5 4.21 28.85 -14.98
CA TRP A 5 3.49 28.86 -13.72
C TRP A 5 4.46 28.99 -12.54
N PRO A 6 4.08 29.71 -11.47
CA PRO A 6 4.84 29.72 -10.23
C PRO A 6 5.10 28.27 -9.79
N SER A 7 6.33 27.96 -9.40
CA SER A 7 6.73 26.64 -8.95
C SER A 7 7.17 26.68 -7.49
N PHE A 8 6.66 25.76 -6.68
CA PHE A 8 7.12 25.58 -5.30
C PHE A 8 7.98 24.31 -5.23
N VAL A 9 9.30 24.47 -5.20
CA VAL A 9 10.27 23.36 -5.19
C VAL A 9 11.08 23.42 -3.90
N THR A 10 11.06 22.31 -3.15
CA THR A 10 11.75 22.14 -1.86
C THR A 10 12.70 20.94 -1.85
N LYS A 11 12.88 20.26 -2.98
CA LYS A 11 13.68 19.03 -3.09
C LYS A 11 15.15 19.21 -2.69
N ASP A 12 15.65 20.43 -2.77
CA ASP A 12 17.01 20.83 -2.40
C ASP A 12 17.18 21.19 -0.92
N LEU A 13 16.08 21.31 -0.17
CA LEU A 13 16.10 21.69 1.24
C LEU A 13 16.26 20.47 2.16
N GLY A 14 16.97 20.66 3.28
CA GLY A 14 17.05 19.70 4.38
C GLY A 14 15.91 19.82 5.39
N ASP A 15 16.07 19.20 6.55
CA ASP A 15 15.08 19.23 7.66
C ASP A 15 15.47 20.23 8.78
N GLY A 16 16.41 21.14 8.52
CA GLY A 16 16.89 22.11 9.51
C GLY A 16 15.97 23.33 9.69
N PRO A 17 16.12 24.08 10.80
CA PRO A 17 15.32 25.30 11.02
C PRO A 17 15.59 26.40 9.97
N GLU A 18 16.79 26.44 9.39
CA GLU A 18 17.12 27.36 8.28
C GLU A 18 16.43 26.92 6.98
N ASP A 19 16.36 25.61 6.73
CA ASP A 19 15.63 25.04 5.59
C ASP A 19 14.12 25.30 5.71
N GLU A 20 13.56 25.20 6.92
CA GLU A 20 12.16 25.53 7.19
C GLU A 20 11.84 27.00 6.92
N ALA A 21 12.73 27.91 7.35
CA ALA A 21 12.59 29.34 7.07
C ALA A 21 12.67 29.62 5.56
N GLU A 22 13.58 28.95 4.84
CA GLU A 22 13.71 29.08 3.39
C GLU A 22 12.49 28.51 2.65
N MET A 23 11.97 27.35 3.08
CA MET A 23 10.72 26.78 2.58
C MET A 23 9.58 27.77 2.74
N HIS A 24 9.44 28.40 3.90
CA HIS A 24 8.39 29.40 4.15
C HIS A 24 8.52 30.61 3.21
N ARG A 25 9.73 31.15 3.00
CA ARG A 25 9.96 32.26 2.06
C ARG A 25 9.60 31.89 0.62
N ARG A 26 9.96 30.68 0.18
CA ARG A 26 9.60 30.17 -1.16
C ARG A 26 8.09 30.00 -1.29
N TRP A 27 7.44 29.49 -0.25
CA TRP A 27 5.98 29.35 -0.20
C TRP A 27 5.27 30.70 -0.27
N GLU A 28 5.72 31.71 0.46
CA GLU A 28 5.15 33.07 0.41
C GLU A 28 5.24 33.67 -0.99
N THR A 29 6.37 33.47 -1.68
CA THR A 29 6.57 33.94 -3.05
C THR A 29 5.63 33.23 -4.01
N TYR A 30 5.57 31.90 -3.96
CA TYR A 30 4.64 31.10 -4.74
C TYR A 30 3.19 31.51 -4.48
N ASN A 31 2.78 31.65 -3.21
CA ASN A 31 1.43 32.02 -2.83
C ASN A 31 1.06 33.41 -3.35
N ARG A 32 1.95 34.40 -3.23
CA ARG A 32 1.72 35.74 -3.76
C ARG A 32 1.53 35.74 -5.28
N GLU A 33 2.37 35.00 -6.02
CA GLU A 33 2.26 34.88 -7.46
C GLU A 33 0.98 34.15 -7.89
N MET A 34 0.60 33.08 -7.19
CA MET A 34 -0.66 32.37 -7.41
C MET A 34 -1.87 33.27 -7.16
N GLN A 35 -1.88 34.02 -6.06
CA GLN A 35 -2.96 34.96 -5.76
C GLN A 35 -3.06 36.07 -6.80
N ALA A 36 -1.94 36.55 -7.35
CA ALA A 36 -1.95 37.52 -8.43
C ALA A 36 -2.58 36.96 -9.72
N ILE A 37 -2.32 35.69 -10.05
CA ILE A 37 -2.95 35.02 -11.21
C ILE A 37 -4.46 34.84 -11.00
N ILE A 38 -4.86 34.32 -9.83
CA ILE A 38 -6.27 34.12 -9.48
C ILE A 38 -7.01 35.48 -9.51
N SER A 39 -6.41 36.53 -8.96
CA SER A 39 -7.00 37.87 -8.91
C SER A 39 -7.04 38.56 -10.27
N ALA A 40 -6.13 38.26 -11.20
CA ALA A 40 -6.14 38.80 -12.55
C ALA A 40 -7.28 38.21 -13.42
N GLY A 41 -7.84 37.07 -13.00
CA GLY A 41 -8.85 36.32 -13.75
C GLY A 41 -8.25 35.53 -14.92
N GLY A 42 -9.03 34.63 -15.51
CA GLY A 42 -8.62 33.78 -16.62
C GLY A 42 -8.13 32.39 -16.24
N VAL A 43 -8.35 31.97 -14.99
CA VAL A 43 -8.13 30.59 -14.54
C VAL A 43 -9.28 30.13 -13.64
N HIS A 44 -9.67 28.87 -13.71
CA HIS A 44 -10.65 28.25 -12.83
C HIS A 44 -10.15 26.91 -12.28
N ARG A 45 -10.78 26.39 -11.22
CA ARG A 45 -10.62 24.99 -10.81
C ARG A 45 -11.70 24.14 -11.46
N ASP A 46 -11.31 23.04 -12.09
CA ASP A 46 -12.24 22.06 -12.65
C ASP A 46 -12.84 21.13 -11.58
N ALA A 47 -13.63 20.14 -12.01
CA ALA A 47 -14.29 19.19 -11.14
C ALA A 47 -13.32 18.30 -10.33
N ASP A 48 -12.14 18.04 -10.88
CA ASP A 48 -11.08 17.24 -10.26
C ASP A 48 -10.15 18.10 -9.40
N GLY A 49 -10.39 19.42 -9.36
CA GLY A 49 -9.68 20.37 -8.53
C GLY A 49 -8.40 20.92 -9.14
N TRP A 50 -8.15 20.66 -10.43
CA TRP A 50 -7.02 21.20 -11.18
C TRP A 50 -7.28 22.64 -11.60
N TRP A 51 -6.23 23.45 -11.61
CA TRP A 51 -6.29 24.78 -12.22
C TRP A 51 -6.23 24.64 -13.75
N VAL A 52 -7.10 25.37 -14.43
CA VAL A 52 -7.22 25.39 -15.90
C VAL A 52 -7.15 26.82 -16.39
N ASP A 53 -6.35 27.08 -17.42
CA ASP A 53 -6.29 28.37 -18.11
C ASP A 53 -7.53 28.54 -18.99
N ASP A 54 -8.31 29.59 -18.76
CA ASP A 54 -9.60 29.80 -19.46
C ASP A 54 -9.42 30.09 -20.96
N ALA A 55 -8.27 30.64 -21.36
CA ALA A 55 -8.01 31.04 -22.74
C ALA A 55 -7.55 29.85 -23.61
N THR A 56 -6.83 28.91 -23.02
CA THR A 56 -6.19 27.79 -23.74
C THR A 56 -6.77 26.43 -23.36
N GLY A 57 -7.45 26.31 -22.23
CA GLY A 57 -7.89 25.04 -21.65
C GLY A 57 -6.74 24.18 -21.10
N ALA A 58 -5.53 24.74 -21.01
CA ALA A 58 -4.37 23.99 -20.54
C ALA A 58 -4.42 23.76 -19.02
N LEU A 59 -4.07 22.54 -18.60
CA LEU A 59 -3.86 22.20 -17.20
C LEU A 59 -2.61 22.85 -16.66
N ILE A 60 -2.66 23.15 -15.37
CA ILE A 60 -1.68 23.96 -14.68
C ILE A 60 -1.18 23.21 -13.45
N GLY A 61 0.13 23.05 -13.36
CA GLY A 61 0.78 22.43 -12.21
C GLY A 61 2.28 22.25 -12.39
N PRO A 62 2.96 21.62 -11.40
CA PRO A 62 4.39 21.32 -11.47
C PRO A 62 4.74 20.40 -12.64
N ASP A 63 3.93 19.37 -12.87
CA ASP A 63 3.98 18.51 -14.06
C ASP A 63 2.57 18.01 -14.44
N PRO A 64 1.79 18.81 -15.18
CA PRO A 64 0.41 18.47 -15.50
C PRO A 64 0.28 17.28 -16.46
N GLU A 65 1.35 16.85 -17.15
CA GLU A 65 1.28 15.67 -18.03
C GLU A 65 1.42 14.36 -17.23
N ILE A 66 2.22 14.36 -16.16
CA ILE A 66 2.41 13.19 -15.30
C ILE A 66 1.32 13.10 -14.23
N GLU A 67 0.93 14.24 -13.66
CA GLU A 67 0.10 14.26 -12.45
C GLU A 67 -1.42 14.33 -12.74
N ARG A 68 -1.83 14.67 -13.97
CA ARG A 68 -3.26 14.76 -14.29
C ARG A 68 -3.95 13.40 -14.14
N PRO A 69 -5.22 13.36 -13.69
CA PRO A 69 -6.02 12.16 -13.77
C PRO A 69 -6.16 11.72 -15.23
N LEU A 70 -6.22 10.40 -15.45
CA LEU A 70 -6.53 9.85 -16.76
C LEU A 70 -7.93 10.32 -17.17
N THR A 71 -8.05 10.80 -18.41
CA THR A 71 -9.35 11.09 -19.01
C THR A 71 -10.17 9.81 -19.15
N ALA A 72 -11.50 9.94 -19.21
CA ALA A 72 -12.39 8.79 -19.42
C ALA A 72 -12.06 8.00 -20.70
N GLN A 73 -11.60 8.70 -21.75
CA GLN A 73 -11.19 8.07 -23.01
C GLN A 73 -9.88 7.29 -22.86
N GLU A 74 -8.89 7.84 -22.16
CA GLU A 74 -7.63 7.13 -21.86
C GLU A 74 -7.88 5.91 -20.98
N LEU A 75 -8.76 6.04 -19.96
CA LEU A 75 -9.14 4.93 -19.09
C LEU A 75 -9.91 3.82 -19.84
N ALA A 76 -10.79 4.19 -20.78
CA ALA A 76 -11.51 3.22 -21.61
C ALA A 76 -10.59 2.38 -22.51
N GLY A 77 -9.40 2.91 -22.85
CA GLY A 77 -8.37 2.19 -23.59
C GLY A 77 -7.50 1.25 -22.75
N ALA A 78 -7.66 1.25 -21.43
CA ALA A 78 -6.85 0.42 -20.54
C ALA A 78 -7.07 -1.07 -20.82
N LYS A 79 -5.96 -1.81 -20.93
CA LYS A 79 -5.97 -3.26 -21.15
C LYS A 79 -5.73 -4.00 -19.84
N PRO A 80 -6.38 -5.16 -19.62
CA PRO A 80 -6.10 -6.01 -18.47
C PRO A 80 -4.61 -6.39 -18.37
N LEU A 81 -4.07 -6.44 -17.15
CA LEU A 81 -2.65 -6.75 -16.89
C LEU A 81 -2.19 -8.06 -17.57
N LYS A 82 -3.04 -9.08 -17.56
CA LYS A 82 -2.80 -10.38 -18.19
C LYS A 82 -2.54 -10.30 -19.71
N ASP A 83 -3.08 -9.28 -20.37
CA ASP A 83 -3.02 -9.13 -21.82
C ASP A 83 -1.79 -8.31 -22.24
N VAL A 84 -1.28 -7.44 -21.35
CA VAL A 84 -0.11 -6.59 -21.62
C VAL A 84 1.20 -7.15 -21.04
N LEU A 85 1.13 -7.85 -19.91
CA LEU A 85 2.28 -8.41 -19.19
C LEU A 85 1.96 -9.84 -18.70
N PRO A 86 1.85 -10.82 -19.62
CA PRO A 86 1.42 -12.17 -19.30
C PRO A 86 2.33 -12.85 -18.28
N ASP A 87 3.66 -12.75 -18.45
CA ASP A 87 4.63 -13.42 -17.56
C ASP A 87 4.55 -12.90 -16.12
N LEU A 88 4.41 -11.58 -15.95
CA LEU A 88 4.23 -10.97 -14.64
C LEU A 88 2.91 -11.42 -14.01
N TYR A 89 1.83 -11.42 -14.79
CA TYR A 89 0.52 -11.88 -14.32
C TYR A 89 0.57 -13.33 -13.84
N GLU A 90 1.22 -14.24 -14.59
CA GLU A 90 1.40 -15.62 -14.17
C GLU A 90 2.25 -15.75 -12.89
N SER A 91 3.31 -14.95 -12.75
CA SER A 91 4.17 -14.97 -11.56
C SER A 91 3.38 -14.61 -10.28
N LEU A 92 2.47 -13.64 -10.39
CA LEU A 92 1.61 -13.20 -9.29
C LEU A 92 0.55 -14.25 -8.91
N GLN A 93 0.04 -15.01 -9.89
CA GLN A 93 -0.89 -16.12 -9.63
C GLN A 93 -0.22 -17.27 -8.88
N ARG A 94 1.04 -17.59 -9.20
CA ARG A 94 1.80 -18.65 -8.54
C ARG A 94 2.14 -18.31 -7.08
N ALA A 95 2.16 -17.03 -6.71
CA ALA A 95 2.60 -16.55 -5.40
C ALA A 95 1.53 -16.56 -4.28
N ARG A 96 0.27 -16.97 -4.54
CA ARG A 96 -0.75 -16.95 -3.47
C ARG A 96 -0.63 -18.12 -2.50
N GLY A 97 -0.03 -17.84 -1.35
CA GLY A 97 -0.17 -18.62 -0.10
C GLY A 97 0.91 -19.66 0.14
N ARG A 98 0.96 -20.17 1.39
CA ARG A 98 1.83 -21.30 1.75
C ARG A 98 1.46 -22.50 0.86
N PRO A 99 2.44 -23.25 0.31
CA PRO A 99 2.17 -24.47 -0.44
C PRO A 99 1.18 -25.37 0.29
N LYS A 100 0.20 -25.90 -0.45
CA LYS A 100 -0.81 -26.81 0.10
C LYS A 100 -0.09 -28.04 0.65
N VAL A 101 -0.19 -28.27 1.96
CA VAL A 101 0.35 -29.47 2.62
C VAL A 101 -0.62 -30.63 2.38
N GLU A 102 -0.12 -31.78 1.94
CA GLU A 102 -0.91 -32.99 1.65
C GLU A 102 -1.81 -33.45 2.82
N LYS A 103 -1.32 -33.28 4.06
CA LYS A 103 -2.03 -33.66 5.29
C LYS A 103 -1.95 -32.53 6.33
N PRO A 104 -2.80 -31.50 6.25
CA PRO A 104 -2.79 -30.41 7.22
C PRO A 104 -3.23 -30.93 8.60
N LYS A 105 -2.69 -30.33 9.67
CA LYS A 105 -3.18 -30.57 11.03
C LYS A 105 -4.63 -30.08 11.11
N GLN A 106 -5.52 -30.89 11.67
CA GLN A 106 -6.91 -30.51 11.87
C GLN A 106 -7.04 -29.65 13.14
N ALA A 107 -7.69 -28.50 13.05
CA ALA A 107 -8.04 -27.69 14.20
C ALA A 107 -9.29 -28.29 14.87
N VAL A 108 -9.17 -28.68 16.13
CA VAL A 108 -10.26 -29.27 16.90
C VAL A 108 -10.43 -28.54 18.23
N THR A 109 -11.67 -28.46 18.72
CA THR A 109 -11.97 -27.97 20.06
C THR A 109 -11.97 -29.17 21.03
N LEU A 110 -11.00 -29.22 21.94
CA LEU A 110 -10.86 -30.27 22.95
C LEU A 110 -11.01 -29.67 24.34
N ARG A 111 -11.83 -30.30 25.20
CA ARG A 111 -11.88 -29.99 26.63
C ARG A 111 -10.81 -30.82 27.34
N LEU A 112 -9.95 -30.13 28.09
CA LEU A 112 -8.87 -30.73 28.86
C LEU A 112 -9.06 -30.39 30.33
N ASP A 113 -8.54 -31.25 31.19
CA ASP A 113 -8.41 -30.96 32.60
C ASP A 113 -7.54 -29.69 32.82
N PRO A 114 -7.93 -28.77 33.73
CA PRO A 114 -7.20 -27.52 33.94
C PRO A 114 -5.74 -27.71 34.33
N ASP A 115 -5.43 -28.69 35.17
CA ASP A 115 -4.06 -28.93 35.66
C ASP A 115 -3.17 -29.46 34.54
N THR A 116 -3.74 -30.32 33.69
CA THR A 116 -3.06 -30.79 32.47
C THR A 116 -2.74 -29.62 31.54
N LEU A 117 -3.69 -28.69 31.33
CA LEU A 117 -3.47 -27.54 30.48
C LEU A 117 -2.41 -26.58 31.07
N ALA A 118 -2.44 -26.38 32.38
CA ALA A 118 -1.46 -25.56 33.11
C ALA A 118 -0.04 -26.13 32.95
N PHE A 119 0.13 -27.44 33.19
CA PHE A 119 1.40 -28.13 33.00
C PHE A 119 2.00 -27.85 31.62
N PHE A 120 1.22 -27.97 30.54
CA PHE A 120 1.74 -27.71 29.20
C PHE A 120 2.08 -26.23 29.00
N LYS A 121 1.23 -25.30 29.42
CA LYS A 121 1.46 -23.86 29.24
C LYS A 121 2.74 -23.38 29.94
N ASP A 122 3.03 -23.91 31.12
CA ASP A 122 4.22 -23.54 31.90
C ASP A 122 5.53 -23.98 31.22
N ASN A 123 5.44 -24.97 30.32
CA ASN A 123 6.58 -25.46 29.56
C ASN A 123 6.96 -24.56 28.35
N GLY A 124 6.27 -23.43 28.13
CA GLY A 124 6.67 -22.39 27.18
C GLY A 124 5.70 -22.14 26.01
N PRO A 125 6.03 -21.22 25.08
CA PRO A 125 5.11 -20.75 24.03
C PRO A 125 4.66 -21.85 23.05
N ASP A 126 5.46 -22.90 22.85
CA ASP A 126 5.17 -24.03 21.96
C ASP A 126 4.37 -25.17 22.61
N TRP A 127 3.72 -24.91 23.75
CA TRP A 127 3.03 -25.94 24.53
C TRP A 127 2.00 -26.76 23.75
N ARG A 128 1.30 -26.15 22.78
CA ARG A 128 0.35 -26.84 21.90
C ARG A 128 1.03 -27.84 20.97
N SER A 129 2.22 -27.50 20.46
CA SER A 129 3.01 -28.38 19.59
C SER A 129 3.53 -29.59 20.37
N ARG A 130 4.08 -29.36 21.57
CA ARG A 130 4.55 -30.44 22.46
C ARG A 130 3.43 -31.38 22.88
N MET A 131 2.26 -30.83 23.20
CA MET A 131 1.07 -31.64 23.50
C MET A 131 0.70 -32.53 22.31
N ALA A 132 0.70 -31.99 21.08
CA ALA A 132 0.40 -32.77 19.88
C ALA A 132 1.42 -33.90 19.63
N GLU A 133 2.70 -33.68 19.91
CA GLU A 133 3.75 -34.71 19.82
C GLU A 133 3.53 -35.86 20.81
N ILE A 134 3.16 -35.54 22.06
CA ILE A 134 2.85 -36.55 23.07
C ILE A 134 1.62 -37.37 22.69
N LEU A 135 0.56 -36.72 22.17
CA LEU A 135 -0.63 -37.42 21.69
C LEU A 135 -0.30 -38.36 20.52
N ASP A 136 0.58 -37.94 19.60
CA ASP A 136 1.01 -38.81 18.51
C ASP A 136 1.91 -39.96 18.99
N HIS A 137 2.79 -39.71 19.97
CA HIS A 137 3.58 -40.77 20.60
C HIS A 137 2.68 -41.81 21.28
N ALA A 138 1.70 -41.38 22.07
CA ALA A 138 0.72 -42.26 22.72
C ALA A 138 -0.09 -43.09 21.72
N ARG A 139 -0.47 -42.49 20.57
CA ARG A 139 -1.10 -43.22 19.45
C ARG A 139 -0.19 -44.32 18.91
N ARG A 140 1.10 -44.04 18.72
CA ARG A 140 2.07 -45.01 18.18
C ARG A 140 2.36 -46.15 19.16
N THR A 141 2.50 -45.86 20.46
CA THR A 141 2.78 -46.90 21.47
C THR A 141 1.61 -47.85 21.65
N ARG A 142 0.36 -47.34 21.64
CA ARG A 142 -0.84 -48.18 21.69
C ARG A 142 -0.97 -49.12 20.49
N LYS A 143 -0.56 -48.68 19.29
CA LYS A 143 -0.55 -49.52 18.09
C LYS A 143 0.43 -50.69 18.18
N ARG A 144 1.50 -50.57 18.98
CA ARG A 144 2.52 -51.63 19.17
C ARG A 144 2.13 -52.67 20.21
N ALA A 145 1.29 -52.33 21.18
CA ALA A 145 0.90 -53.22 22.28
C ALA A 145 -0.33 -54.11 21.98
N GLY A 146 -1.01 -53.87 20.86
CA GLY A 146 -2.21 -54.61 20.45
C GLY A 146 -2.13 -55.17 19.03
N GLY A 147 -0.93 -55.46 18.55
CA GLY A 147 -0.66 -56.13 17.27
C GLY A 147 0.13 -57.41 17.48
#